data_AF-A0A7C4QCM7-F1
#
_entry.id   AF-A0A7C4QCM7-F1
#
_cell.length_a   1.000
_cell.length_b   1.000
_cell.length_c   1.000
_cell.angle_alpha   90.00
_cell.angle_beta   90.00
_cell.angle_gamma   90.00
#
_symmetry.space_group_name_H-M   'P 1'
#
loop_
_entity.id
_entity.type
_entity.pdbx_description
1 polymer ?
#
loop_
_entity_poly.entity_id
_entity_poly.type
_entity_poly.pdbx_seq_one_letter_code
_entity_poly.pdbx_strand_id
1 'polypeptide(L)'
;MTNFKTKIAVLVLISGILSFIHLFGIEKALFTIIFGSFLISENKLNAEQPSKLAITGILVGFIYIVILLVIAIIKGPEFFNMIKNMG
;
A
#
# COMPACT_ATOMS: atom_id res chain seq x y z
N MET A 1 18.40 4.78 19.96
CA MET A 1 17.04 4.84 20.54
C MET A 1 16.07 5.12 19.39
N THR A 2 15.40 4.11 18.84
CA THR A 2 14.51 4.31 17.68
C THR A 2 13.22 4.98 18.14
N ASN A 3 13.03 6.23 17.72
CA ASN A 3 11.82 7.02 17.94
C ASN A 3 10.60 6.24 17.43
N PHE A 4 9.47 6.30 18.16
CA PHE A 4 8.22 5.59 17.81
C PHE A 4 7.79 5.87 16.37
N LYS A 5 7.95 7.11 15.90
CA LYS A 5 7.68 7.52 14.50
C LYS A 5 8.54 6.76 13.47
N THR A 6 9.81 6.51 13.78
CA THR A 6 10.70 5.71 12.92
C THR A 6 10.25 4.26 12.83
N LYS A 7 9.77 3.69 13.95
CA LYS A 7 9.22 2.32 13.95
C LYS A 7 7.98 2.21 13.07
N ILE A 8 7.07 3.19 13.16
CA ILE A 8 5.89 3.25 12.29
C ILE A 8 6.31 3.38 10.83
N ALA A 9 7.25 4.26 10.50
CA ALA A 9 7.69 4.43 9.11
C ALA A 9 8.30 3.14 8.51
N VAL A 10 9.04 2.38 9.32
CA VAL A 10 9.56 1.06 8.93
C VAL A 10 8.41 0.07 8.71
N LEU A 11 7.41 0.05 9.59
CA LEU A 11 6.22 -0.80 9.42
C LEU A 11 5.44 -0.45 8.15
N VAL A 12 5.28 0.84 7.84
CA VAL A 12 4.65 1.30 6.58
C VAL A 12 5.42 0.76 5.39
N LEU A 13 6.75 0.85 5.38
CA LEU A 13 7.58 0.32 4.29
C LEU A 13 7.46 -1.22 4.17
N ILE A 14 7.56 -1.94 5.28
CA ILE A 14 7.45 -3.40 5.31
C ILE A 14 6.06 -3.85 4.84
N SER A 15 5.00 -3.17 5.28
CA SER A 15 3.63 -3.43 4.86
C SER A 15 3.43 -3.19 3.36
N GLY A 16 4.05 -2.14 2.81
CA GLY A 16 4.04 -1.86 1.37
C GLY A 16 4.77 -2.94 0.57
N ILE A 17 5.88 -3.48 1.06
CA ILE A 17 6.56 -4.61 0.39
C ILE A 17 5.71 -5.89 0.51
N LEU A 18 5.13 -6.13 1.68
CA LEU A 18 4.30 -7.30 1.96
C LEU A 18 3.01 -7.34 1.14
N SER A 19 2.54 -6.22 0.57
CA SER A 19 1.38 -6.23 -0.33
C SER A 19 1.64 -7.06 -1.58
N PHE A 20 2.88 -7.24 -2.02
CA PHE A 20 3.21 -8.00 -3.22
C PHE A 20 3.23 -9.53 -3.03
N ILE A 21 3.15 -10.02 -1.79
CA ILE A 21 3.43 -11.44 -1.49
C ILE A 21 2.15 -12.32 -1.51
N HIS A 22 0.96 -11.77 -1.26
CA HIS A 22 -0.30 -12.55 -1.17
C HIS A 22 -1.49 -11.86 -1.83
N LEU A 23 -2.54 -12.63 -2.17
CA LEU A 23 -3.80 -12.14 -2.74
C LEU A 23 -4.49 -11.07 -1.87
N PHE A 24 -4.33 -11.14 -0.54
CA PHE A 24 -4.75 -10.12 0.45
C PHE A 24 -3.82 -8.89 0.49
N GLY A 25 -3.01 -8.69 -0.55
CA GLY A 25 -2.12 -7.54 -0.65
C GLY A 25 -2.84 -6.20 -0.69
N ILE A 26 -4.11 -6.17 -1.12
CA ILE A 26 -4.92 -4.94 -1.20
C ILE A 26 -5.08 -4.33 0.19
N GLU A 27 -5.43 -5.13 1.19
CA GLU A 27 -5.61 -4.67 2.57
C GLU A 27 -4.31 -4.06 3.09
N LYS A 28 -3.18 -4.74 2.87
CA LYS A 28 -1.86 -4.25 3.28
C LYS A 28 -1.45 -2.97 2.55
N ALA A 29 -1.78 -2.83 1.27
CA ALA A 29 -1.53 -1.61 0.51
C ALA A 29 -2.37 -0.45 1.01
N LEU A 30 -3.66 -0.68 1.31
CA LEU A 30 -4.54 0.33 1.92
C LEU A 30 -4.02 0.75 3.30
N PHE A 31 -3.66 -0.21 4.16
CA PHE A 31 -3.04 0.08 5.45
C PHE A 31 -1.78 0.93 5.28
N THR A 32 -0.92 0.58 4.33
CA THR A 32 0.32 1.30 4.04
C THR A 32 0.05 2.76 3.64
N ILE A 33 -0.91 2.99 2.74
CA ILE A 33 -1.27 4.33 2.27
C ILE A 33 -1.87 5.16 3.39
N ILE A 34 -2.81 4.60 4.16
CA ILE A 34 -3.49 5.31 5.25
C ILE A 34 -2.49 5.69 6.35
N PHE A 35 -1.76 4.70 6.91
CA PHE A 35 -0.82 4.95 8.00
C PHE A 35 0.38 5.78 7.56
N GLY A 36 0.88 5.57 6.35
CA GLY A 36 1.94 6.41 5.80
C GLY A 36 1.49 7.86 5.64
N SER A 37 0.28 8.11 5.12
CA SER A 37 -0.26 9.45 4.96
C SER A 37 -0.51 10.13 6.30
N PHE A 38 -1.00 9.39 7.30
CA PHE A 38 -1.17 9.87 8.66
C PHE A 38 0.16 10.32 9.27
N LEU A 39 1.22 9.50 9.15
CA LEU A 39 2.55 9.84 9.67
C LEU A 39 3.16 11.06 8.97
N ILE A 40 2.99 11.20 7.65
CA ILE A 40 3.46 12.40 6.92
C ILE A 40 2.70 13.65 7.40
N SER A 41 1.39 13.54 7.60
CA SER A 41 0.56 14.63 8.12
C SER A 41 0.98 15.04 9.53
N GLU A 42 1.23 14.07 10.41
CA GLU A 42 1.69 14.31 11.78
C GLU A 42 3.07 14.98 11.79
N ASN A 43 4.01 14.55 10.95
CA ASN A 43 5.31 15.20 10.82
C ASN A 43 5.17 16.66 10.34
N LYS A 44 4.29 16.91 9.37
CA LYS A 44 4.00 18.27 8.88
C LYS A 44 3.42 19.18 9.96
N LEU A 45 2.50 18.66 10.79
CA LEU A 45 1.91 19.40 11.91
C LEU A 45 2.95 19.74 12.99
N ASN A 46 3.94 18.88 13.21
CA ASN A 46 5.02 19.10 14.17
C ASN A 46 6.23 19.85 13.58
N ALA A 47 6.13 20.39 12.35
CA ALA A 47 7.24 20.99 11.61
C ALA A 47 8.49 20.09 11.49
N GLU A 48 8.29 18.76 11.55
CA GLU A 48 9.33 17.75 11.36
C GLU A 48 9.44 17.35 9.88
N GLN A 49 10.63 16.96 9.44
CA GLN A 49 10.79 16.42 8.09
C GLN A 49 9.99 15.11 7.95
N PRO A 50 9.26 14.92 6.83
CA PRO A 50 8.52 13.69 6.61
C PRO A 50 9.48 12.51 6.47
N SER A 51 9.11 11.37 7.06
CA SER A 51 9.94 10.17 7.01
C SER A 51 10.06 9.66 5.57
N LYS A 52 11.28 9.67 5.02
CA LYS A 52 11.58 9.12 3.68
C LYS A 52 11.10 7.67 3.56
N LEU A 53 11.22 6.88 4.63
CA LEU A 53 10.76 5.49 4.65
C LEU A 53 9.24 5.37 4.48
N ALA A 54 8.47 6.26 5.12
CA ALA A 54 7.02 6.27 5.00
C ALA A 54 6.58 6.69 3.59
N ILE A 55 7.22 7.71 3.02
CA ILE A 55 6.98 8.13 1.63
C ILE A 55 7.24 6.97 0.66
N THR A 56 8.40 6.30 0.78
CA THR A 56 8.74 5.16 -0.07
C THR A 56 7.73 4.02 0.12
N GLY A 57 7.31 3.72 1.36
CA GLY A 57 6.31 2.70 1.63
C GLY A 57 4.96 3.00 0.96
N ILE A 58 4.48 4.24 1.05
CA ILE A 58 3.26 4.68 0.35
C ILE A 58 3.41 4.51 -1.16
N LEU A 59 4.55 4.93 -1.72
CA LEU A 59 4.80 4.81 -3.16
C LEU A 59 4.74 3.34 -3.61
N VAL A 60 5.38 2.45 -2.86
CA VAL A 60 5.38 1.00 -3.13
C VAL A 60 3.96 0.42 -3.04
N GLY A 61 3.21 0.76 -2.00
CA GLY A 61 1.81 0.33 -1.86
C GLY A 61 0.89 0.90 -2.96
N PHE A 62 1.13 2.12 -3.41
CA PHE A 62 0.40 2.73 -4.52
C PHE A 62 0.68 2.01 -5.85
N ILE A 63 1.95 1.72 -6.14
CA ILE A 63 2.35 0.96 -7.34
C ILE A 63 1.64 -0.41 -7.37
N TYR A 64 1.55 -1.09 -6.21
CA TYR A 64 0.80 -2.34 -6.10
C TYR A 64 -0.67 -2.19 -6.52
N ILE A 65 -1.37 -1.16 -6.02
CA ILE A 65 -2.77 -0.91 -6.37
C ILE A 65 -2.92 -0.65 -7.87
N VAL A 66 -2.01 0.13 -8.47
CA VAL A 66 -2.02 0.39 -9.92
C VAL A 66 -1.85 -0.90 -10.72
N ILE A 67 -0.91 -1.77 -10.33
CA ILE A 67 -0.70 -3.06 -10.99
C ILE A 67 -1.97 -3.92 -10.91
N LEU A 68 -2.59 -4.00 -9.72
CA LEU A 68 -3.84 -4.75 -9.56
C LEU A 68 -4.97 -4.19 -10.42
N LEU A 69 -5.09 -2.87 -10.52
CA LEU A 69 -6.11 -2.23 -11.36
C LEU A 69 -5.91 -2.59 -12.83
N VAL A 70 -4.67 -2.57 -13.32
CA VAL A 70 -4.33 -2.98 -14.69
C VAL A 70 -4.69 -4.46 -14.92
N ILE A 71 -4.33 -5.35 -13.99
CA ILE A 71 -4.69 -6.78 -14.07
C ILE A 71 -6.21 -6.94 -14.08
N ALA A 72 -6.93 -6.24 -13.21
CA ALA A 72 -8.40 -6.31 -13.15
C ALA A 72 -9.06 -5.83 -14.45
N ILE A 73 -8.52 -4.80 -15.10
CA ILE A 73 -9.05 -4.31 -16.38
C ILE A 73 -8.78 -5.30 -17.53
N ILE A 74 -7.58 -5.88 -17.59
CA ILE A 74 -7.18 -6.79 -18.68
C ILE A 74 -7.78 -8.18 -18.49
N LYS A 75 -7.69 -8.74 -17.28
CA LYS A 75 -8.08 -10.12 -16.95
C LYS A 75 -9.44 -10.25 -16.30
N GLY A 76 -10.02 -9.16 -15.78
CA GLY A 76 -11.37 -9.16 -15.22
C GLY A 76 -12.42 -9.66 -16.20
N PRO A 77 -12.47 -9.19 -17.46
CA PRO A 77 -13.45 -9.66 -18.44
C PRO A 77 -13.37 -11.18 -18.70
N GLU A 78 -12.15 -11.74 -18.79
CA GLU A 78 -11.95 -13.20 -18.93
C GLU A 78 -12.51 -13.95 -17.72
N PHE A 79 -12.24 -13.47 -16.51
CA PHE A 79 -12.70 -14.07 -15.27
C PHE A 79 -14.24 -14.03 -15.13
N PHE A 80 -14.87 -12.89 -15.48
CA PHE A 80 -16.33 -12.76 -15.51
C PHE A 80 -16.97 -13.68 -16.55
N ASN A 81 -16.35 -13.82 -17.73
CA ASN A 81 -16.83 -14.74 -18.75
C ASN A 81 -16.73 -16.21 -18.30
N MET A 82 -15.65 -16.59 -17.60
CA MET A 82 -15.54 -17.93 -17.02
C MET A 82 -16.64 -18.20 -15.99
N ILE A 83 -16.91 -17.26 -15.07
CA ILE A 83 -17.98 -17.41 -14.08
C ILE A 83 -19.35 -17.51 -14.76
N LYS A 84 -19.60 -16.68 -15.78
CA LYS A 84 -20.86 -16.68 -16.53
C LYS A 84 -21.11 -17.99 -17.28
N ASN A 85 -20.05 -18.62 -17.80
CA ASN A 85 -20.16 -19.89 -18.53
C ASN A 85 -20.24 -21.12 -17.59
N MET A 86 -19.96 -20.94 -16.29
CA MET A 86 -20.10 -21.97 -15.26
C MET A 86 -21.47 -21.94 -14.57
N GLY A 87 -22.27 -20.89 -14.79
CA GLY A 87 -23.63 -20.72 -14.24
C GLY A 87 -24.73 -21.05 -15.22
#